data_AF-A0A067MW96-F1
#
_entry.id   AF-A0A067MW96-F1
#
_cell.length_a   1.000
_cell.length_b   1.000
_cell.length_c   1.000
_cell.angle_alpha   90.00
_cell.angle_beta   90.00
_cell.angle_gamma   90.00
#
_symmetry.space_group_name_H-M   'P 1'
#
loop_
_entity.id
_entity.type
_entity.pdbx_description
1 polymer ?
#
loop_
_entity_poly.entity_id
_entity_poly.type
_entity_poly.pdbx_seq_one_letter_code
_entity_poly.pdbx_strand_id
1 'polypeptide(L)'
;MERTLSRITEHLVALVAARRTAAPLFVALQGPQGIGKTTITRALATITSLRVAVVSLDDLYLPHHALQRVHEAAKHNKLLSGRGQPGTHDLPLAADILQRLHGINSPGANVVRVPVFDKSLHNGQGDRLPEAQATEITGLLDVVVLEGWCVGFYPLPEDQLATRYDDIVSGTGAHDGFVRDAVRVHTLDDLRCINKHLEAYAEALYPFFDAFIQLAPPTDAPLSPIYTWRLEQEHALKKQTDGRGMSDDQVKSFIDRYIPGYVFFLEGVQRGWAPNYIRTRHMAARSHHHSGESEGDGAGDATTGNSALPLEEPFEGTESQAQHPPTSTSTTTPAPAPTSAHINASTTSLSHADGSNNTTRAANRTRTCTHTPLLPRTYDQTGPNPPWKGRGLCIYLDQRRAMIGSETF
;
A
#
# COMPACT_ATOMS: atom_id res chain seq x y z
N MET A 1 -21.50 3.77 3.12
CA MET A 1 -21.09 2.71 2.17
C MET A 1 -21.78 2.88 0.82
N GLU A 2 -23.11 2.75 0.76
CA GLU A 2 -23.90 2.77 -0.48
C GLU A 2 -23.64 3.98 -1.39
N ARG A 3 -23.69 5.21 -0.84
CA ARG A 3 -23.37 6.43 -1.61
C ARG A 3 -21.97 6.43 -2.21
N THR A 4 -20.98 5.86 -1.52
CA THR A 4 -19.61 5.74 -2.03
C THR A 4 -19.57 4.75 -3.18
N LEU A 5 -20.22 3.60 -3.03
CA LEU A 5 -20.29 2.57 -4.06
C LEU A 5 -21.03 3.05 -5.30
N SER A 6 -22.22 3.65 -5.19
CA SER A 6 -22.97 4.14 -6.36
C SER A 6 -22.15 5.15 -7.16
N ARG A 7 -21.52 6.12 -6.49
CA ARG A 7 -20.68 7.13 -7.16
C ARG A 7 -19.47 6.52 -7.87
N ILE A 8 -18.82 5.52 -7.27
CA ILE A 8 -17.71 4.81 -7.91
C ILE A 8 -18.22 4.00 -9.11
N THR A 9 -19.29 3.23 -8.93
CA THR A 9 -19.86 2.39 -9.98
C THR A 9 -20.32 3.22 -11.18
N GLU A 10 -21.05 4.31 -10.96
CA GLU A 10 -21.51 5.22 -12.02
C GLU A 10 -20.32 5.78 -12.82
N HIS A 11 -19.25 6.19 -12.12
CA HIS A 11 -18.05 6.70 -12.76
C HIS A 11 -17.36 5.62 -13.61
N LEU A 12 -17.20 4.41 -13.08
CA LEU A 12 -16.55 3.31 -13.79
C LEU A 12 -17.37 2.83 -14.99
N VAL A 13 -18.70 2.72 -14.85
CA VAL A 13 -19.59 2.35 -15.97
C VAL A 13 -19.49 3.39 -17.09
N ALA A 14 -19.49 4.68 -16.76
CA ALA A 14 -19.34 5.74 -17.75
C ALA A 14 -17.98 5.67 -18.48
N LEU A 15 -16.90 5.41 -17.75
CA LEU A 15 -15.56 5.27 -18.34
C LEU A 15 -15.45 4.02 -19.22
N VAL A 16 -15.95 2.87 -18.76
CA VAL A 16 -15.96 1.62 -19.54
C VAL A 16 -16.79 1.79 -20.81
N ALA A 17 -17.97 2.40 -20.74
CA ALA A 17 -18.82 2.66 -21.90
C ALA A 17 -18.16 3.58 -22.95
N ALA A 18 -17.26 4.48 -22.53
CA ALA A 18 -16.53 5.37 -23.42
C ALA A 18 -15.28 4.72 -24.05
N ARG A 19 -14.82 3.56 -23.57
CA ARG A 19 -13.61 2.90 -24.09
C ARG A 19 -13.85 2.25 -25.45
N ARG A 20 -12.81 2.27 -26.28
CA ARG A 20 -12.79 1.66 -27.62
C ARG A 20 -11.77 0.51 -27.75
N THR A 21 -11.18 0.10 -26.63
CA THR A 21 -10.15 -0.94 -26.58
C THR A 21 -10.70 -2.20 -25.91
N ALA A 22 -10.18 -3.36 -26.29
CA ALA A 22 -10.48 -4.60 -25.60
C ALA A 22 -9.77 -4.71 -24.24
N ALA A 23 -8.71 -3.93 -23.97
CA ALA A 23 -8.03 -3.92 -22.68
C ALA A 23 -8.95 -3.38 -21.55
N PRO A 24 -8.90 -3.96 -20.34
CA PRO A 24 -9.67 -3.47 -19.19
C PRO A 24 -9.36 -2.00 -18.87
N LEU A 25 -10.27 -1.32 -18.19
CA LEU A 25 -10.01 -0.02 -17.57
C LEU A 25 -9.14 -0.22 -16.32
N PHE A 26 -7.97 0.40 -16.26
CA PHE A 26 -7.08 0.34 -15.11
C PHE A 26 -7.33 1.52 -14.17
N VAL A 27 -7.65 1.21 -12.92
CA VAL A 27 -8.07 2.20 -11.92
C VAL A 27 -7.16 2.11 -10.71
N ALA A 28 -6.56 3.23 -10.35
CA ALA A 28 -5.93 3.38 -9.06
C ALA A 28 -6.96 3.75 -7.99
N LEU A 29 -6.95 3.04 -6.86
CA LEU A 29 -7.78 3.38 -5.70
C LEU A 29 -6.91 3.69 -4.48
N GLN A 30 -6.92 4.94 -4.06
CA GLN A 30 -6.22 5.41 -2.87
C GLN A 30 -7.19 5.65 -1.72
N GLY A 31 -6.74 5.35 -0.51
CA GLY A 31 -7.45 5.74 0.70
C GLY A 31 -6.62 5.42 1.94
N PRO A 32 -6.74 6.19 3.03
CA PRO A 32 -5.95 5.97 4.23
C PRO A 32 -6.21 4.59 4.86
N GLN A 33 -5.36 4.20 5.81
CA GLN A 33 -5.55 2.94 6.52
C GLN A 33 -6.86 2.97 7.33
N GLY A 34 -7.53 1.83 7.41
CA GLY A 34 -8.79 1.70 8.14
C GLY A 34 -10.02 2.28 7.43
N ILE A 35 -9.88 3.06 6.34
CA ILE A 35 -11.03 3.68 5.64
C ILE A 35 -11.93 2.68 4.89
N GLY A 36 -11.67 1.37 4.95
CA GLY A 36 -12.52 0.37 4.30
C GLY A 36 -12.31 0.18 2.80
N LYS A 37 -11.09 0.45 2.27
CA LYS A 37 -10.74 0.19 0.86
C LYS A 37 -11.12 -1.21 0.41
N THR A 38 -10.63 -2.24 1.11
CA THR A 38 -10.92 -3.65 0.80
C THR A 38 -12.42 -3.96 0.83
N THR A 39 -13.17 -3.32 1.73
CA THR A 39 -14.62 -3.47 1.79
C THR A 39 -15.30 -2.86 0.57
N ILE A 40 -14.89 -1.64 0.18
CA ILE A 40 -15.41 -0.96 -1.02
C ILE A 40 -15.04 -1.73 -2.29
N THR A 41 -13.78 -2.17 -2.45
CA THR A 41 -13.34 -2.86 -3.67
C THR A 41 -13.95 -4.25 -3.80
N ARG A 42 -14.14 -4.98 -2.69
CA ARG A 42 -14.87 -6.25 -2.70
C ARG A 42 -16.34 -6.05 -3.06
N ALA A 43 -17.00 -5.07 -2.47
CA ALA A 43 -18.39 -4.74 -2.80
C ALA A 43 -18.54 -4.26 -4.24
N LEU A 44 -17.55 -3.53 -4.77
CA LEU A 44 -17.50 -3.17 -6.17
C LEU A 44 -17.49 -4.45 -7.02
N ALA A 45 -16.57 -5.38 -6.77
CA ALA A 45 -16.47 -6.63 -7.54
C ALA A 45 -17.73 -7.51 -7.50
N THR A 46 -18.64 -7.33 -6.53
CA THR A 46 -19.85 -8.15 -6.39
C THR A 46 -21.14 -7.45 -6.83
N ILE A 47 -21.23 -6.12 -6.72
CA ILE A 47 -22.50 -5.38 -6.88
C ILE A 47 -22.62 -4.71 -8.26
N THR A 48 -21.49 -4.42 -8.92
CA THR A 48 -21.54 -3.87 -10.29
C THR A 48 -21.79 -4.96 -11.33
N SER A 49 -22.39 -4.59 -12.45
CA SER A 49 -22.48 -5.42 -13.66
C SER A 49 -21.14 -5.58 -14.38
N LEU A 50 -20.11 -4.81 -13.98
CA LEU A 50 -18.76 -4.92 -14.55
C LEU A 50 -18.00 -6.10 -13.93
N ARG A 51 -17.19 -6.76 -14.75
CA ARG A 51 -16.22 -7.76 -14.29
C ARG A 51 -14.99 -7.04 -13.78
N VAL A 52 -14.88 -6.95 -12.46
CA VAL A 52 -13.82 -6.20 -11.79
C VAL A 52 -12.84 -7.17 -11.14
N ALA A 53 -11.55 -7.02 -11.46
CA ALA A 53 -10.48 -7.60 -10.66
C ALA A 53 -9.88 -6.55 -9.73
N VAL A 54 -9.51 -6.98 -8.53
CA VAL A 54 -8.87 -6.11 -7.52
C VAL A 54 -7.53 -6.71 -7.15
N VAL A 55 -6.48 -5.92 -7.27
CA VAL A 55 -5.14 -6.22 -6.78
C VAL A 55 -4.86 -5.29 -5.61
N SER A 56 -4.54 -5.86 -4.46
CA SER A 56 -4.06 -5.07 -3.32
C SER A 56 -2.58 -4.80 -3.48
N LEU A 57 -2.16 -3.56 -3.25
CA LEU A 57 -0.74 -3.23 -3.15
C LEU A 57 -0.07 -4.03 -2.02
N ASP A 58 -0.79 -4.33 -0.94
CA ASP A 58 -0.25 -5.12 0.18
C ASP A 58 0.09 -6.56 -0.22
N ASP A 59 -0.58 -7.14 -1.22
CA ASP A 59 -0.21 -8.47 -1.74
C ASP A 59 1.11 -8.46 -2.53
N LEU A 60 1.55 -7.27 -2.94
CA LEU A 60 2.76 -7.02 -3.70
C LEU A 60 3.94 -6.60 -2.80
N TYR A 61 3.86 -6.79 -1.48
CA TYR A 61 5.05 -6.67 -0.63
C TYR A 61 6.17 -7.60 -1.11
N LEU A 62 7.40 -7.18 -0.86
CA LEU A 62 8.58 -8.06 -0.97
C LEU A 62 8.39 -9.27 -0.04
N PRO A 63 8.90 -10.47 -0.41
CA PRO A 63 8.92 -11.60 0.52
C PRO A 63 9.76 -11.26 1.76
N HIS A 64 9.52 -11.96 2.87
CA HIS A 64 10.10 -11.66 4.18
C HIS A 64 11.62 -11.48 4.13
N HIS A 65 12.31 -12.42 3.50
CA HIS A 65 13.78 -12.38 3.37
C HIS A 65 14.28 -11.13 2.62
N ALA A 66 13.49 -10.59 1.68
CA ALA A 66 13.82 -9.38 0.95
C ALA A 66 13.47 -8.12 1.75
N LEU A 67 12.39 -8.13 2.52
CA LEU A 67 12.08 -7.08 3.50
C LEU A 67 13.19 -6.95 4.56
N GLN A 68 13.76 -8.07 5.03
CA GLN A 68 14.90 -8.06 5.94
C GLN A 68 16.13 -7.37 5.33
N ARG A 69 16.40 -7.59 4.04
CA ARG A 69 17.48 -6.87 3.34
C ARG A 69 17.22 -5.38 3.24
N VAL A 70 15.98 -4.97 2.96
CA VAL A 70 15.59 -3.55 2.97
C VAL A 70 15.82 -2.95 4.35
N HIS A 71 15.40 -3.64 5.41
CA HIS A 71 15.60 -3.20 6.79
C HIS A 71 17.10 -3.06 7.12
N GLU A 72 17.93 -4.05 6.80
CA GLU A 72 19.37 -4.02 7.11
C GLU A 72 20.07 -2.89 6.35
N ALA A 73 19.77 -2.73 5.06
CA ALA A 73 20.35 -1.66 4.24
C ALA A 73 19.96 -0.26 4.73
N ALA A 74 18.77 -0.14 5.35
CA ALA A 74 18.21 1.11 5.85
C ALA A 74 18.03 1.10 7.38
N LYS A 75 18.92 0.43 8.13
CA LYS A 75 18.75 0.18 9.58
C LYS A 75 18.51 1.43 10.44
N HIS A 76 18.96 2.59 9.97
CA HIS A 76 18.76 3.87 10.65
C HIS A 76 17.45 4.56 10.26
N ASN A 77 16.86 4.21 9.12
CA ASN A 77 15.61 4.75 8.63
C ASN A 77 14.43 3.95 9.21
N LYS A 78 13.81 4.50 10.27
CA LYS A 78 12.67 3.87 10.95
C LYS A 78 11.46 3.67 10.04
N LEU A 79 11.31 4.43 8.95
CA LEU A 79 10.21 4.26 7.99
C LEU A 79 10.30 2.90 7.28
N LEU A 80 11.51 2.40 7.06
CA LEU A 80 11.82 1.13 6.39
C LEU A 80 12.10 -0.02 7.37
N SER A 81 11.72 0.10 8.64
CA SER A 81 11.91 -0.95 9.66
C SER A 81 11.00 -2.18 9.51
N GLY A 82 10.29 -2.32 8.39
CA GLY A 82 9.38 -3.41 8.08
C GLY A 82 8.46 -3.03 6.92
N ARG A 83 7.54 -3.92 6.52
CA ARG A 83 6.60 -3.66 5.43
C ARG A 83 5.76 -2.39 5.65
N GLY A 84 5.42 -1.68 4.58
CA GLY A 84 4.41 -0.62 4.61
C GLY A 84 4.72 0.54 3.67
N GLN A 85 5.92 1.10 3.81
CA GLN A 85 6.33 2.30 3.11
C GLN A 85 6.75 2.03 1.65
N PRO A 86 6.71 3.04 0.77
CA PRO A 86 7.36 2.95 -0.54
C PRO A 86 8.81 2.48 -0.39
N GLY A 87 9.18 1.46 -1.16
CA GLY A 87 10.46 0.75 -1.05
C GLY A 87 10.34 -0.66 -0.46
N THR A 88 9.18 -1.02 0.10
CA THR A 88 8.95 -2.37 0.65
C THR A 88 8.15 -3.30 -0.27
N HIS A 89 7.85 -2.87 -1.49
CA HIS A 89 7.02 -3.63 -2.44
C HIS A 89 7.85 -4.10 -3.65
N ASP A 90 7.45 -5.24 -4.21
CA ASP A 90 8.08 -5.88 -5.36
C ASP A 90 7.58 -5.23 -6.66
N LEU A 91 8.14 -4.06 -7.00
CA LEU A 91 7.71 -3.30 -8.17
C LEU A 91 7.90 -4.03 -9.51
N PRO A 92 8.98 -4.81 -9.74
CA PRO A 92 9.09 -5.62 -10.95
C PRO A 92 7.94 -6.62 -11.09
N LEU A 93 7.60 -7.34 -10.02
CA LEU A 93 6.46 -8.25 -10.01
C LEU A 93 5.13 -7.51 -10.23
N ALA A 94 4.95 -6.36 -9.57
CA ALA A 94 3.76 -5.53 -9.73
C ALA A 94 3.56 -5.09 -11.19
N ALA A 95 4.61 -4.56 -11.83
CA ALA A 95 4.55 -4.13 -13.22
C ALA A 95 4.27 -5.29 -14.18
N ASP A 96 4.87 -6.46 -13.95
CA ASP A 96 4.62 -7.68 -14.73
C ASP A 96 3.17 -8.18 -14.59
N ILE A 97 2.61 -8.15 -13.37
CA ILE A 97 1.19 -8.46 -13.14
C ILE A 97 0.28 -7.47 -13.87
N LEU A 98 0.51 -6.16 -13.74
CA LEU A 98 -0.30 -5.14 -14.42
C LEU A 98 -0.21 -5.28 -15.95
N GLN A 99 0.96 -5.59 -16.48
CA GLN A 99 1.16 -5.85 -17.91
C GLN A 99 0.38 -7.08 -18.40
N ARG A 100 0.40 -8.18 -17.63
CA ARG A 100 -0.40 -9.38 -17.97
C ARG A 100 -1.89 -9.12 -17.86
N LEU A 101 -2.33 -8.40 -16.83
CA LEU A 101 -3.73 -7.98 -16.67
C LEU A 101 -4.18 -7.05 -17.81
N HIS A 102 -3.28 -6.23 -18.35
CA HIS A 102 -3.59 -5.37 -19.50
C HIS A 102 -3.92 -6.19 -20.75
N GLY A 103 -3.21 -7.30 -20.92
CA GLY A 103 -3.45 -8.26 -22.00
C GLY A 103 -4.53 -9.30 -21.74
N ILE A 104 -5.19 -9.32 -20.57
CA ILE A 104 -6.00 -10.46 -20.10
C ILE A 104 -7.21 -10.79 -20.99
N ASN A 105 -7.66 -9.82 -21.77
CA ASN A 105 -8.78 -9.99 -22.70
C ASN A 105 -8.35 -10.50 -24.08
N SER A 106 -7.05 -10.70 -24.29
CA SER A 106 -6.50 -11.21 -25.55
C SER A 106 -6.65 -12.74 -25.63
N PRO A 107 -6.88 -13.30 -26.83
CA PRO A 107 -6.98 -14.76 -26.99
C PRO A 107 -5.77 -15.50 -26.39
N GLY A 108 -6.03 -16.44 -25.49
CA GLY A 108 -4.99 -17.27 -24.86
C GLY A 108 -4.33 -16.66 -23.61
N ALA A 109 -4.66 -15.43 -23.23
CA ALA A 109 -4.08 -14.74 -22.07
C ALA A 109 -5.07 -14.58 -20.91
N ASN A 110 -5.88 -15.61 -20.62
CA ASN A 110 -7.07 -15.43 -19.81
C ASN A 110 -6.87 -15.62 -18.30
N VAL A 111 -5.67 -15.95 -17.82
CA VAL A 111 -5.42 -16.18 -16.38
C VAL A 111 -4.14 -15.47 -15.96
N VAL A 112 -4.23 -14.70 -14.89
CA VAL A 112 -3.08 -14.05 -14.25
C VAL A 112 -3.06 -14.43 -12.78
N ARG A 113 -1.91 -14.91 -12.30
CA ARG A 113 -1.69 -15.21 -10.88
C ARG A 113 -1.19 -13.99 -10.15
N VAL A 114 -1.83 -13.67 -9.03
CA VAL A 114 -1.45 -12.60 -8.13
C VAL A 114 -1.02 -13.22 -6.80
N PRO A 115 0.16 -12.88 -6.26
CA PRO A 115 0.59 -13.39 -4.97
C PRO A 115 -0.41 -13.02 -3.87
N VAL A 116 -0.34 -13.74 -2.76
CA VAL A 116 -1.04 -13.37 -1.53
C VAL A 116 0.01 -13.10 -0.47
N PHE A 117 -0.12 -12.00 0.26
CA PHE A 117 0.78 -11.69 1.36
C PHE A 117 0.10 -11.93 2.71
N ASP A 118 0.57 -12.93 3.45
CA ASP A 118 0.07 -13.24 4.77
C ASP A 118 0.83 -12.42 5.82
N LYS A 119 0.13 -11.43 6.38
CA LYS A 119 0.64 -10.49 7.40
C LYS A 119 0.91 -11.15 8.76
N SER A 120 0.38 -12.35 9.01
CA SER A 120 0.50 -13.06 10.30
C SER A 120 1.81 -13.84 10.44
N LEU A 121 2.42 -14.24 9.32
CA LEU A 121 3.67 -14.99 9.30
C LEU A 121 4.83 -14.23 9.96
N HIS A 122 5.85 -14.95 10.40
CA HIS A 122 7.06 -14.40 11.05
C HIS A 122 6.74 -13.42 12.19
N ASN A 123 5.86 -13.82 13.11
CA ASN A 123 5.41 -13.00 14.24
C ASN A 123 4.84 -11.65 13.81
N GLY A 124 4.00 -11.65 12.77
CA GLY A 124 3.36 -10.43 12.29
C GLY A 124 4.23 -9.56 11.38
N GLN A 125 5.45 -9.98 11.04
CA GLN A 125 6.29 -9.30 10.02
C GLN A 125 5.78 -9.58 8.61
N GLY A 126 5.15 -10.74 8.41
CA GLY A 126 4.49 -11.21 7.21
C GLY A 126 5.43 -11.82 6.17
N ASP A 127 4.87 -12.61 5.27
CA ASP A 127 5.56 -13.18 4.10
C ASP A 127 4.61 -13.34 2.93
N ARG A 128 5.18 -13.52 1.74
CA ARG A 128 4.45 -13.95 0.56
C ARG A 128 4.15 -15.44 0.67
N LEU A 129 2.91 -15.83 0.44
CA LEU A 129 2.53 -17.23 0.37
C LEU A 129 3.15 -17.92 -0.87
N PRO A 130 3.35 -19.24 -0.84
CA PRO A 130 3.83 -19.99 -2.00
C PRO A 130 2.94 -19.76 -3.24
N GLU A 131 3.52 -19.83 -4.44
CA GLU A 131 2.82 -19.57 -5.70
C GLU A 131 1.55 -20.44 -5.90
N ALA A 132 1.55 -21.66 -5.36
CA ALA A 132 0.38 -22.55 -5.40
C ALA A 132 -0.85 -22.00 -4.66
N GLN A 133 -0.68 -20.98 -3.82
CA GLN A 133 -1.74 -20.27 -3.09
C GLN A 133 -2.00 -18.86 -3.66
N ALA A 134 -1.43 -18.54 -4.82
CA ALA A 134 -1.73 -17.30 -5.52
C ALA A 134 -3.22 -17.24 -5.90
N THR A 135 -3.76 -16.02 -5.89
CA THR A 135 -5.11 -15.78 -6.39
C THR A 135 -5.08 -15.78 -7.92
N GLU A 136 -5.91 -16.60 -8.53
CA GLU A 136 -6.08 -16.61 -9.99
C GLU A 136 -7.15 -15.57 -10.39
N ILE A 137 -6.75 -14.63 -11.24
CA ILE A 137 -7.65 -13.67 -11.87
C ILE A 137 -7.90 -14.15 -13.29
N THR A 138 -9.16 -14.45 -13.61
CA THR A 138 -9.57 -14.97 -14.91
C THR A 138 -10.32 -13.90 -15.71
N GLY A 139 -9.94 -13.75 -16.98
CA GLY A 139 -10.59 -12.87 -17.94
C GLY A 139 -11.90 -13.42 -18.53
N LEU A 140 -12.65 -12.64 -19.30
CA LEU A 140 -12.34 -11.24 -19.64
C LEU A 140 -12.75 -10.29 -18.50
N LEU A 141 -12.08 -9.15 -18.38
CA LEU A 141 -12.34 -8.12 -17.38
C LEU A 141 -12.75 -6.80 -18.02
N ASP A 142 -13.62 -6.06 -17.34
CA ASP A 142 -13.99 -4.70 -17.74
C ASP A 142 -13.13 -3.68 -16.98
N VAL A 143 -12.76 -3.98 -15.73
CA VAL A 143 -11.99 -3.11 -14.85
C VAL A 143 -10.93 -3.90 -14.07
N VAL A 144 -9.74 -3.33 -13.94
CA VAL A 144 -8.69 -3.77 -13.01
C VAL A 144 -8.44 -2.64 -12.02
N VAL A 145 -8.60 -2.90 -10.73
CA VAL A 145 -8.34 -1.94 -9.66
C VAL A 145 -7.04 -2.30 -8.95
N LEU A 146 -6.05 -1.39 -8.92
CA LEU A 146 -4.94 -1.46 -7.96
C LEU A 146 -5.27 -0.57 -6.77
N GLU A 147 -5.49 -1.16 -5.60
CA GLU A 147 -5.80 -0.41 -4.39
C GLU A 147 -4.62 -0.37 -3.42
N GLY A 148 -4.43 0.76 -2.73
CA GLY A 148 -3.43 0.87 -1.68
C GLY A 148 -3.38 2.23 -1.02
N TRP A 149 -2.79 2.29 0.17
CA TRP A 149 -2.80 3.52 0.98
C TRP A 149 -1.94 4.64 0.38
N CYS A 150 -0.82 4.28 -0.26
CA CYS A 150 0.12 5.19 -0.91
C CYS A 150 0.07 5.14 -2.45
N VAL A 151 -0.88 4.41 -3.05
CA VAL A 151 -1.08 4.45 -4.51
C VAL A 151 -1.41 5.90 -4.91
N GLY A 152 -0.73 6.44 -5.91
CA GLY A 152 -0.87 7.82 -6.36
C GLY A 152 -0.15 8.87 -5.52
N PHE A 153 0.51 8.49 -4.43
CA PHE A 153 1.48 9.40 -3.79
C PHE A 153 2.57 9.74 -4.80
N TYR A 154 3.03 10.99 -4.80
CA TYR A 154 3.97 11.46 -5.80
C TYR A 154 5.19 12.10 -5.13
N PRO A 155 6.42 11.87 -5.65
CA PRO A 155 7.61 12.48 -5.10
C PRO A 155 7.54 14.01 -5.20
N LEU A 156 8.08 14.69 -4.20
CA LEU A 156 8.27 16.13 -4.18
C LEU A 156 9.65 16.51 -4.75
N PRO A 157 9.76 17.68 -5.40
CA PRO A 157 11.04 18.34 -5.61
C PRO A 157 11.80 18.55 -4.30
N GLU A 158 13.13 18.51 -4.36
CA GLU A 158 14.01 18.56 -3.18
C GLU A 158 13.79 19.82 -2.32
N ASP A 159 13.62 20.97 -2.95
CA ASP A 159 13.33 22.24 -2.28
C ASP A 159 12.00 22.19 -1.52
N GLN A 160 10.95 21.67 -2.15
CA GLN A 160 9.63 21.53 -1.52
C GLN A 160 9.64 20.52 -0.37
N LEU A 161 10.39 19.41 -0.51
CA LEU A 161 10.54 18.42 0.55
C LEU A 161 11.26 19.02 1.77
N ALA A 162 12.38 19.71 1.54
CA ALA A 162 13.17 20.33 2.59
C ALA A 162 12.40 21.45 3.31
N THR A 163 11.79 22.39 2.56
CA THR A 163 10.99 23.47 3.15
C THR A 163 9.83 22.92 3.98
N ARG A 164 9.10 21.92 3.46
CA ARG A 164 7.98 21.31 4.19
C ARG A 164 8.45 20.62 5.48
N TYR A 165 9.61 19.97 5.47
CA TYR A 165 10.19 19.37 6.66
C TYR A 165 10.56 20.42 7.71
N ASP A 166 11.26 21.47 7.30
CA ASP A 166 11.67 22.56 8.18
C ASP A 166 10.48 23.28 8.80
N ASP A 167 9.41 23.52 8.04
CA ASP A 167 8.17 24.14 8.55
C ASP A 167 7.51 23.30 9.66
N ILE A 168 7.51 21.98 9.51
CA ILE A 168 6.93 21.05 10.50
C ILE A 168 7.81 20.97 11.75
N VAL A 169 9.12 20.81 11.57
CA VAL A 169 10.08 20.58 12.67
C VAL A 169 10.42 21.87 13.42
N SER A 170 10.36 23.03 12.78
CA SER A 170 10.49 24.32 13.48
C SER A 170 9.18 24.74 14.17
N GLY A 171 8.04 24.18 13.75
CA GLY A 171 6.72 24.54 14.27
C GLY A 171 6.14 25.82 13.69
N THR A 172 6.72 26.34 12.61
CA THR A 172 6.20 27.50 11.85
C THR A 172 5.03 27.14 10.95
N GLY A 173 4.85 25.85 10.63
CA GLY A 173 3.75 25.37 9.78
C GLY A 173 2.40 25.19 10.48
N ALA A 174 1.33 25.02 9.68
CA ALA A 174 -0.05 24.88 10.14
C ALA A 174 -0.41 23.48 10.70
N HIS A 175 0.57 22.58 10.86
CA HIS A 175 0.35 21.22 11.33
C HIS A 175 0.22 21.16 12.86
N ASP A 176 -0.70 20.32 13.34
CA ASP A 176 -0.94 20.10 14.78
C ASP A 176 0.24 19.39 15.47
N GLY A 177 0.22 19.37 16.81
CA GLY A 177 1.27 18.70 17.61
C GLY A 177 1.43 17.23 17.27
N PHE A 178 0.32 16.56 16.97
CA PHE A 178 0.29 15.16 16.61
C PHE A 178 1.12 14.85 15.34
N VAL A 179 0.93 15.63 14.26
CA VAL A 179 1.74 15.50 13.04
C VAL A 179 3.21 15.81 13.32
N ARG A 180 3.48 16.86 14.10
CA ARG A 180 4.86 17.26 14.42
C ARG A 180 5.60 16.14 15.16
N ASP A 181 4.96 15.49 16.12
CA ASP A 181 5.58 14.40 16.89
C ASP A 181 5.90 13.19 16.01
N ALA A 182 4.97 12.81 15.12
CA ALA A 182 5.17 11.71 14.19
C ALA A 182 6.25 11.99 13.12
N VAL A 183 6.49 13.26 12.76
CA VAL A 183 7.53 13.63 11.78
C VAL A 183 8.90 13.83 12.44
N ARG A 184 8.98 14.44 13.64
CA ARG A 184 10.25 14.77 14.33
C ARG A 184 11.12 13.55 14.66
N VAL A 185 10.53 12.37 14.72
CA VAL A 185 11.28 11.11 14.96
C VAL A 185 12.00 10.59 13.71
N HIS A 186 11.85 11.27 12.57
CA HIS A 186 12.47 10.97 11.29
C HIS A 186 13.36 12.13 10.82
N THR A 187 14.46 11.79 10.16
CA THR A 187 15.36 12.76 9.54
C THR A 187 14.85 13.18 8.16
N LEU A 188 15.32 14.31 7.65
CA LEU A 188 15.07 14.69 6.25
C LEU A 188 15.61 13.64 5.27
N ASP A 189 16.74 13.00 5.58
CA ASP A 189 17.30 11.93 4.73
C ASP A 189 16.41 10.68 4.69
N ASP A 190 15.71 10.36 5.80
CA ASP A 190 14.72 9.28 5.81
C ASP A 190 13.58 9.57 4.82
N LEU A 191 13.14 10.83 4.75
CA LEU A 191 12.08 11.27 3.83
C LEU A 191 12.57 11.34 2.38
N ARG A 192 13.81 11.78 2.14
CA ARG A 192 14.44 11.73 0.80
C ARG A 192 14.51 10.30 0.29
N CYS A 193 14.81 9.34 1.16
CA CYS A 193 14.79 7.91 0.82
C CYS A 193 13.39 7.46 0.36
N ILE A 194 12.33 7.77 1.11
CA ILE A 194 10.95 7.45 0.70
C ILE A 194 10.55 8.19 -0.59
N ASN A 195 10.95 9.46 -0.73
CA ASN A 195 10.72 10.26 -1.93
C ASN A 195 11.32 9.57 -3.17
N LYS A 196 12.57 9.08 -3.05
CA LYS A 196 13.22 8.35 -4.13
C LYS A 196 12.52 7.04 -4.47
N HIS A 197 12.03 6.32 -3.47
CA HIS A 197 11.22 5.12 -3.72
C HIS A 197 9.91 5.46 -4.45
N LEU A 198 9.24 6.57 -4.12
CA LEU A 198 8.02 6.99 -4.82
C LEU A 198 8.25 7.30 -6.30
N GLU A 199 9.43 7.80 -6.70
CA GLU A 199 9.78 7.92 -8.13
C GLU A 199 9.70 6.57 -8.84
N ALA A 200 10.19 5.50 -8.21
CA ALA A 200 10.13 4.16 -8.79
C ALA A 200 8.70 3.62 -8.88
N TYR A 201 7.81 3.98 -7.95
CA TYR A 201 6.38 3.60 -8.01
C TYR A 201 5.70 4.32 -9.16
N ALA A 202 5.97 5.62 -9.28
CA ALA A 202 5.42 6.43 -10.36
C ALA A 202 5.86 5.92 -11.73
N GLU A 203 7.13 5.51 -11.89
CA GLU A 203 7.62 4.94 -13.13
C GLU A 203 7.01 3.55 -13.42
N ALA A 204 6.93 2.68 -12.41
CA ALA A 204 6.55 1.28 -12.62
C ALA A 204 5.04 1.05 -12.74
N LEU A 205 4.22 1.82 -12.02
CA LEU A 205 2.78 1.51 -11.84
C LEU A 205 1.88 2.51 -12.55
N TYR A 206 2.21 3.80 -12.48
CA TYR A 206 1.28 4.85 -12.91
C TYR A 206 1.05 4.88 -14.44
N PRO A 207 1.98 4.39 -15.29
CA PRO A 207 1.73 4.18 -16.70
C PRO A 207 0.52 3.33 -17.07
N PHE A 208 0.09 2.45 -16.18
CA PHE A 208 -1.05 1.59 -16.45
C PHE A 208 -2.39 2.27 -16.19
N PHE A 209 -2.46 3.33 -15.36
CA PHE A 209 -3.74 3.85 -14.88
C PHE A 209 -4.44 4.75 -15.91
N ASP A 210 -5.72 4.47 -16.11
CA ASP A 210 -6.65 5.26 -16.90
C ASP A 210 -7.46 6.26 -16.05
N ALA A 211 -7.68 5.90 -14.78
CA ALA A 211 -8.54 6.62 -13.86
C ALA A 211 -8.07 6.48 -12.41
N PHE A 212 -8.50 7.40 -11.56
CA PHE A 212 -8.04 7.49 -10.18
C PHE A 212 -9.21 7.80 -9.23
N ILE A 213 -9.34 6.98 -8.19
CA ILE A 213 -10.37 7.11 -7.15
C ILE A 213 -9.68 7.36 -5.81
N GLN A 214 -10.05 8.46 -5.13
CA GLN A 214 -9.61 8.75 -3.77
C GLN A 214 -10.78 8.61 -2.79
N LEU A 215 -10.64 7.67 -1.85
CA LEU A 215 -11.44 7.64 -0.62
C LEU A 215 -10.82 8.62 0.38
N ALA A 216 -11.55 9.69 0.69
CA ALA A 216 -11.12 10.71 1.63
C ALA A 216 -11.91 10.62 2.95
N PRO A 217 -11.30 10.92 4.10
CA PRO A 217 -12.03 11.09 5.35
C PRO A 217 -13.18 12.11 5.23
N PRO A 218 -14.20 12.02 6.11
CA PRO A 218 -15.35 12.92 6.08
C PRO A 218 -14.99 14.37 6.41
N THR A 219 -13.90 14.62 7.12
CA THR A 219 -13.36 15.96 7.43
C THR A 219 -12.03 16.20 6.70
N ASP A 220 -11.68 17.47 6.47
CA ASP A 220 -10.42 17.84 5.81
C ASP A 220 -9.23 17.94 6.78
N ALA A 221 -9.42 17.64 8.07
CA ALA A 221 -8.39 17.53 9.11
C ALA A 221 -8.85 16.60 10.26
N PRO A 222 -7.96 15.95 11.04
CA PRO A 222 -6.55 15.63 10.82
C PRO A 222 -6.37 14.13 10.53
N LEU A 223 -5.14 13.63 10.49
CA LEU A 223 -4.83 12.19 10.36
C LEU A 223 -5.30 11.35 11.57
N SER A 224 -5.91 11.98 12.59
CA SER A 224 -6.37 11.32 13.81
C SER A 224 -7.40 10.20 13.60
N PRO A 225 -8.37 10.26 12.65
CA PRO A 225 -9.27 9.15 12.41
C PRO A 225 -8.54 7.89 11.93
N ILE A 226 -7.34 8.01 11.34
CA ILE A 226 -6.54 6.87 10.92
C ILE A 226 -6.10 6.05 12.14
N TYR A 227 -5.76 6.70 13.26
CA TYR A 227 -5.47 6.02 14.52
C TYR A 227 -6.71 5.34 15.05
N THR A 228 -7.82 6.07 15.14
CA THR A 228 -9.09 5.53 15.63
C THR A 228 -9.50 4.29 14.85
N TRP A 229 -9.52 4.37 13.52
CA TRP A 229 -9.88 3.24 12.66
C TRP A 229 -8.90 2.08 12.79
N ARG A 230 -7.59 2.34 12.91
CA ARG A 230 -6.62 1.25 13.09
C ARG A 230 -6.75 0.59 14.45
N LEU A 231 -7.01 1.36 15.49
CA LEU A 231 -7.19 0.89 16.85
C LEU A 231 -8.47 0.06 16.98
N GLU A 232 -9.58 0.53 16.40
CA GLU A 232 -10.83 -0.23 16.27
C GLU A 232 -10.60 -1.56 15.54
N GLN A 233 -9.85 -1.54 14.43
CA GLN A 233 -9.51 -2.75 13.68
C GLN A 233 -8.66 -3.73 14.50
N GLU A 234 -7.67 -3.24 15.24
CA GLU A 234 -6.81 -4.09 16.07
C GLU A 234 -7.57 -4.68 17.26
N HIS A 235 -8.45 -3.90 17.88
CA HIS A 235 -9.33 -4.37 18.96
C HIS A 235 -10.31 -5.43 18.46
N ALA A 236 -10.88 -5.26 17.26
CA ALA A 236 -11.72 -6.27 16.63
C ALA A 236 -10.95 -7.57 16.34
N LEU A 237 -9.71 -7.46 15.83
CA LEU A 237 -8.84 -8.61 15.59
C LEU A 237 -8.52 -9.36 16.90
N LYS A 238 -8.11 -8.65 17.95
CA LYS A 238 -7.77 -9.26 19.26
C LYS A 238 -8.93 -10.03 19.88
N LYS A 239 -10.18 -9.59 19.64
CA LYS A 239 -11.37 -10.33 20.07
C LYS A 239 -11.54 -11.67 19.34
N GLN A 240 -11.08 -11.75 18.09
CA GLN A 240 -11.17 -12.95 17.25
C GLN A 240 -9.96 -13.88 17.39
N THR A 241 -8.85 -13.41 17.95
CA THR A 241 -7.57 -14.12 18.02
C THR A 241 -7.14 -14.44 19.45
N ASP A 242 -8.07 -14.42 20.41
CA ASP A 242 -7.80 -14.67 21.84
C ASP A 242 -6.70 -13.74 22.40
N GLY A 243 -6.86 -12.45 22.14
CA GLY A 243 -5.98 -11.39 22.62
C GLY A 243 -4.69 -11.19 21.82
N ARG A 244 -4.39 -12.02 20.80
CA ARG A 244 -3.18 -11.88 19.98
C ARG A 244 -3.29 -10.69 19.03
N GLY A 245 -2.42 -9.71 19.20
CA GLY A 245 -2.34 -8.51 18.36
C GLY A 245 -1.48 -7.44 19.02
N MET A 246 -1.40 -6.27 18.40
CA MET A 246 -0.66 -5.12 18.93
C MET A 246 -1.35 -4.53 20.18
N SER A 247 -0.55 -3.97 21.09
CA SER A 247 -1.04 -3.02 22.09
C SER A 247 -1.41 -1.68 21.44
N ASP A 248 -2.17 -0.85 22.15
CA ASP A 248 -2.56 0.48 21.65
C ASP A 248 -1.33 1.36 21.34
N ASP A 249 -0.28 1.28 22.16
CA ASP A 249 1.01 1.95 21.92
C ASP A 249 1.75 1.40 20.69
N GLN A 250 1.67 0.09 20.46
CA GLN A 250 2.22 -0.54 19.26
C GLN A 250 1.42 -0.14 18.01
N VAL A 251 0.08 -0.02 18.11
CA VAL A 251 -0.77 0.52 17.04
C VAL A 251 -0.39 1.97 16.75
N LYS A 252 -0.20 2.79 17.78
CA LYS A 252 0.24 4.18 17.62
C LYS A 252 1.58 4.23 16.90
N SER A 253 2.58 3.51 17.40
CA SER A 253 3.92 3.45 16.80
C SER A 253 3.89 2.94 15.36
N PHE A 254 2.99 2.00 15.07
CA PHE A 254 2.75 1.49 13.73
C PHE A 254 2.20 2.59 12.81
N ILE A 255 1.14 3.31 13.21
CA ILE A 255 0.55 4.37 12.39
C ILE A 255 1.46 5.60 12.28
N ASP A 256 2.22 5.94 13.32
CA ASP A 256 3.19 7.06 13.31
C ASP A 256 4.13 6.94 12.10
N ARG A 257 4.54 5.73 11.74
CA ARG A 257 5.38 5.47 10.57
C ARG A 257 4.73 5.89 9.25
N TYR A 258 3.40 5.92 9.13
CA TYR A 258 2.69 6.25 7.89
C TYR A 258 2.32 7.72 7.76
N ILE A 259 2.33 8.46 8.87
CA ILE A 259 1.99 9.88 8.92
C ILE A 259 2.84 10.74 7.99
N PRO A 260 4.18 10.57 7.94
CA PRO A 260 4.98 11.29 6.96
C PRO A 260 4.51 11.05 5.52
N GLY A 261 4.02 9.85 5.18
CA GLY A 261 3.48 9.56 3.86
C GLY A 261 2.34 10.52 3.48
N TYR A 262 1.36 10.67 4.38
CA TYR A 262 0.21 11.54 4.13
C TYR A 262 0.57 13.02 4.11
N VAL A 263 1.49 13.44 4.96
CA VAL A 263 1.89 14.85 5.10
C VAL A 263 2.69 15.32 3.89
N PHE A 264 3.61 14.49 3.40
CA PHE A 264 4.52 14.90 2.35
C PHE A 264 3.98 14.59 0.95
N PHE A 265 3.29 13.46 0.73
CA PHE A 265 3.09 12.94 -0.63
C PHE A 265 1.63 12.79 -1.09
N LEU A 266 0.65 12.95 -0.19
CA LEU A 266 -0.78 12.74 -0.50
C LEU A 266 -1.32 13.69 -1.56
N GLU A 267 -0.84 14.94 -1.61
CA GLU A 267 -1.26 15.94 -2.60
C GLU A 267 -0.99 15.48 -4.04
N GLY A 268 -0.02 14.58 -4.23
CA GLY A 268 0.30 13.98 -5.52
C GLY A 268 -0.88 13.25 -6.18
N VAL A 269 -1.77 12.67 -5.38
CA VAL A 269 -2.96 11.91 -5.85
C VAL A 269 -3.88 12.75 -6.72
N GLN A 270 -3.89 14.07 -6.51
CA GLN A 270 -4.79 15.00 -7.22
C GLN A 270 -4.21 15.50 -8.55
N ARG A 271 -2.92 15.24 -8.81
CA ARG A 271 -2.19 15.84 -9.93
C ARG A 271 -2.23 14.91 -11.15
N GLY A 272 -2.75 15.40 -12.27
CA GLY A 272 -2.59 14.76 -13.58
C GLY A 272 -3.66 13.73 -13.98
N TRP A 273 -4.70 13.51 -13.17
CA TRP A 273 -5.73 12.49 -13.42
C TRP A 273 -7.08 13.03 -13.91
N ALA A 274 -7.22 14.35 -14.07
CA ALA A 274 -8.44 14.93 -14.62
C ALA A 274 -8.59 14.61 -16.12
N PRO A 275 -9.82 14.32 -16.62
CA PRO A 275 -11.10 14.33 -15.91
C PRO A 275 -11.44 13.02 -15.18
N ASN A 276 -10.63 11.98 -15.32
CA ASN A 276 -10.89 10.63 -14.79
C ASN A 276 -10.51 10.47 -13.31
N TYR A 277 -10.67 11.55 -12.53
CA TYR A 277 -10.38 11.59 -11.11
C TYR A 277 -11.66 11.84 -10.32
N ILE A 278 -11.94 10.99 -9.33
CA ILE A 278 -12.99 11.23 -8.36
C ILE A 278 -12.48 11.16 -6.92
N ARG A 279 -12.82 12.18 -6.13
CA ARG A 279 -12.66 12.18 -4.66
C ARG A 279 -14.01 11.97 -4.00
N THR A 280 -14.13 10.94 -3.18
CA THR A 280 -15.36 10.62 -2.45
C THR A 280 -15.10 10.58 -0.96
N ARG A 281 -15.90 11.32 -0.19
CA ARG A 281 -15.83 11.26 1.28
C ARG A 281 -16.41 9.93 1.74
N HIS A 282 -15.66 9.21 2.55
CA HIS A 282 -16.03 7.90 3.06
C HIS A 282 -15.68 7.81 4.54
N MET A 283 -16.59 7.21 5.31
CA MET A 283 -16.36 6.83 6.70
C MET A 283 -16.49 5.32 6.77
N ALA A 284 -15.49 4.66 7.36
CA ALA A 284 -15.56 3.24 7.63
C ALA A 284 -16.79 2.93 8.50
N ALA A 285 -17.41 1.77 8.29
CA ALA A 285 -18.48 1.32 9.18
C ALA A 285 -17.90 1.15 10.58
N ARG A 286 -18.44 1.87 11.57
CA ARG A 286 -18.09 1.65 12.97
C ARG A 286 -18.57 0.26 13.36
N SER A 287 -17.76 -0.49 14.11
CA SER A 287 -18.28 -1.60 14.89
C SER A 287 -19.27 -1.00 15.89
N HIS A 288 -20.57 -1.12 15.65
CA HIS A 288 -21.58 -0.71 16.61
C HIS A 288 -21.46 -1.61 17.84
N HIS A 289 -20.81 -1.09 18.88
CA HIS A 289 -20.89 -1.64 20.22
C HIS A 289 -22.15 -1.10 20.87
N HIS A 290 -23.14 -1.97 21.06
CA HIS A 290 -24.27 -1.72 21.94
C HIS A 290 -23.74 -1.87 23.38
N SER A 291 -23.18 -0.79 23.94
CA SER A 291 -22.98 -0.68 25.38
C SER A 291 -24.34 -0.33 25.99
N GLY A 292 -25.11 -1.36 26.34
CA GLY A 292 -26.28 -1.21 27.18
C GLY A 292 -25.79 -0.91 28.61
N GLU A 293 -25.68 0.37 28.95
CA GLU A 293 -25.71 0.79 30.34
C GLU A 293 -27.16 0.90 30.77
N SER A 294 -27.56 -0.02 31.64
CA SER A 294 -28.80 0.00 32.37
C SER A 294 -28.72 1.01 33.52
N GLU A 295 -29.52 2.06 33.47
CA GLU A 295 -29.99 2.76 34.67
C GLU A 295 -31.51 2.75 34.63
N GLY A 296 -32.11 2.23 35.71
CA GLY A 296 -33.54 2.05 35.86
C GLY A 296 -34.25 3.31 36.37
N ASP A 297 -35.52 3.44 35.98
CA ASP A 297 -36.70 3.45 36.87
C ASP A 297 -37.85 4.20 36.19
N GLY A 298 -39.05 3.62 36.23
CA GLY A 298 -40.29 4.36 35.92
C GLY A 298 -41.38 3.54 35.25
N ALA A 299 -42.19 2.89 36.09
CA ALA A 299 -43.48 2.22 35.84
C ALA A 299 -44.38 2.76 34.71
N GLY A 300 -45.15 1.85 34.07
CA GLY A 300 -46.47 2.20 33.51
C GLY A 300 -46.97 1.41 32.29
N ASP A 301 -47.56 0.24 32.57
CA ASP A 301 -48.80 -0.32 31.98
C ASP A 301 -48.97 -0.69 30.47
N ALA A 302 -49.57 -1.89 30.32
CA ALA A 302 -50.48 -2.44 29.31
C ALA A 302 -50.11 -2.68 27.82
N THR A 303 -50.23 -3.98 27.45
CA THR A 303 -50.80 -4.57 26.21
C THR A 303 -50.01 -4.39 24.89
N THR A 304 -49.80 -5.36 23.99
CA THR A 304 -50.43 -6.64 23.60
C THR A 304 -49.49 -7.34 22.59
N GLY A 305 -49.58 -8.67 22.42
CA GLY A 305 -49.30 -9.30 21.12
C GLY A 305 -48.22 -10.39 21.09
N ASN A 306 -48.67 -11.64 21.26
CA ASN A 306 -47.99 -12.89 20.94
C ASN A 306 -47.32 -12.92 19.55
N SER A 307 -46.09 -13.46 19.46
CA SER A 307 -45.88 -14.84 18.97
C SER A 307 -44.38 -15.08 18.74
N ALA A 308 -43.80 -15.92 19.60
CA ALA A 308 -42.47 -16.50 19.44
C ALA A 308 -42.63 -18.00 19.23
N LEU A 309 -41.99 -18.57 18.20
CA LEU A 309 -41.62 -19.97 18.00
C LEU A 309 -40.53 -20.02 16.89
N PRO A 310 -39.66 -21.05 16.82
CA PRO A 310 -38.50 -21.21 17.70
C PRO A 310 -37.19 -21.45 16.91
N LEU A 311 -36.07 -21.40 17.63
CA LEU A 311 -34.74 -21.82 17.19
C LEU A 311 -34.72 -23.34 16.96
N GLU A 312 -34.23 -23.79 15.81
CA GLU A 312 -33.93 -25.19 15.54
C GLU A 312 -32.52 -25.54 16.04
N GLU A 313 -32.47 -26.58 16.88
CA GLU A 313 -31.28 -27.32 17.31
C GLU A 313 -30.79 -28.28 16.19
N PRO A 314 -29.51 -28.70 16.20
CA PRO A 314 -28.90 -29.47 15.12
C PRO A 314 -29.22 -30.97 15.21
N PHE A 315 -29.44 -31.58 14.05
CA PHE A 315 -29.69 -33.01 13.88
C PHE A 315 -28.39 -33.83 14.00
N GLU A 316 -28.42 -34.86 14.85
CA GLU A 316 -27.50 -36.01 14.87
C GLU A 316 -27.99 -37.15 13.97
N GLY A 317 -27.04 -37.93 13.45
CA GLY A 317 -27.22 -39.27 12.82
C GLY A 317 -26.67 -39.31 11.38
N THR A 318 -25.83 -40.26 10.96
CA THR A 318 -25.34 -41.52 11.54
C THR A 318 -24.11 -41.99 10.75
N GLU A 319 -23.33 -42.85 11.41
CA GLU A 319 -22.06 -43.46 11.02
C GLU A 319 -22.11 -44.32 9.74
N SER A 320 -20.99 -44.36 9.01
CA SER A 320 -20.57 -45.55 8.25
C SER A 320 -19.05 -45.71 8.34
N GLN A 321 -18.66 -46.86 8.87
CA GLN A 321 -17.29 -47.29 9.16
C GLN A 321 -16.53 -47.70 7.90
N ALA A 322 -15.23 -47.36 7.82
CA ALA A 322 -14.24 -48.12 7.05
C ALA A 322 -12.83 -47.99 7.66
N GLN A 323 -12.55 -48.96 8.54
CA GLN A 323 -11.29 -49.61 8.91
C GLN A 323 -9.95 -49.14 8.30
N HIS A 324 -8.99 -48.81 9.17
CA HIS A 324 -7.52 -49.00 9.00
C HIS A 324 -7.15 -50.45 9.43
N PRO A 325 -6.08 -51.10 8.89
CA PRO A 325 -4.68 -50.94 9.39
C PRO A 325 -3.58 -51.37 8.35
N PRO A 326 -2.29 -51.60 8.71
CA PRO A 326 -1.46 -51.11 9.83
C PRO A 326 -0.12 -50.45 9.40
N THR A 327 0.52 -49.86 10.41
CA THR A 327 1.93 -49.46 10.52
C THR A 327 2.93 -50.61 10.32
N SER A 328 4.09 -50.31 9.71
CA SER A 328 5.32 -51.07 9.90
C SER A 328 6.50 -50.14 10.17
N THR A 329 7.29 -50.55 11.16
CA THR A 329 8.51 -49.95 11.69
C THR A 329 9.73 -50.46 10.93
N SER A 330 10.76 -49.62 10.71
CA SER A 330 12.16 -49.88 11.18
C SER A 330 13.23 -49.01 10.50
N THR A 331 14.21 -48.62 11.33
CA THR A 331 15.66 -48.41 11.07
C THR A 331 16.19 -47.12 10.40
N THR A 332 16.63 -46.19 11.27
CA THR A 332 17.99 -45.57 11.40
C THR A 332 19.11 -46.31 10.63
N THR A 333 20.11 -45.75 9.91
CA THR A 333 21.12 -44.66 10.15
C THR A 333 22.05 -44.60 8.88
N PRO A 334 23.19 -43.85 8.83
CA PRO A 334 23.43 -42.44 8.52
C PRO A 334 24.09 -42.16 7.13
N ALA A 335 24.34 -40.86 6.89
CA ALA A 335 25.04 -40.21 5.76
C ALA A 335 26.42 -40.77 5.36
N PRO A 336 26.89 -40.38 4.16
CA PRO A 336 28.30 -40.04 3.99
C PRO A 336 28.52 -38.71 3.23
N ALA A 337 29.50 -37.95 3.70
CA ALA A 337 30.31 -37.02 2.92
C ALA A 337 31.72 -37.04 3.56
N PRO A 338 32.81 -36.57 2.91
CA PRO A 338 32.97 -36.08 1.53
C PRO A 338 34.19 -36.73 0.81
N THR A 339 34.43 -36.38 -0.46
CA THR A 339 35.75 -36.53 -1.09
C THR A 339 36.10 -35.30 -1.92
N SER A 340 37.38 -34.95 -1.83
CA SER A 340 38.04 -33.70 -2.13
C SER A 340 38.32 -33.48 -3.63
N ALA A 341 38.31 -32.23 -4.07
CA ALA A 341 39.14 -31.80 -5.19
C ALA A 341 39.64 -30.37 -4.97
N HIS A 342 40.96 -30.25 -4.85
CA HIS A 342 41.76 -29.04 -4.79
C HIS A 342 41.68 -28.26 -6.10
N ILE A 343 41.52 -26.92 -6.03
CA ILE A 343 42.11 -26.00 -6.99
C ILE A 343 42.64 -24.77 -6.22
N ASN A 344 43.93 -24.49 -6.43
CA ASN A 344 44.70 -23.35 -5.94
C ASN A 344 44.20 -22.02 -6.51
N ALA A 345 44.21 -20.96 -5.70
CA ALA A 345 44.43 -19.61 -6.19
C ALA A 345 45.22 -18.80 -5.16
N SER A 346 46.31 -18.22 -5.64
CA SER A 346 47.43 -17.64 -4.93
C SER A 346 47.11 -16.36 -4.18
N THR A 347 47.73 -16.23 -3.01
CA THR A 347 47.96 -14.98 -2.29
C THR A 347 49.07 -14.17 -2.96
N THR A 348 48.82 -12.89 -3.21
CA THR A 348 49.86 -11.87 -3.36
C THR A 348 49.61 -10.79 -2.34
N SER A 349 50.53 -10.72 -1.38
CA SER A 349 50.76 -9.59 -0.49
C SER A 349 51.74 -8.62 -1.17
N LEU A 350 51.59 -7.32 -0.93
CA LEU A 350 52.69 -6.36 -0.98
C LEU A 350 52.38 -5.16 -0.05
N SER A 351 53.37 -4.91 0.79
CA SER A 351 53.70 -3.80 1.73
C SER A 351 53.20 -2.39 1.36
N HIS A 352 52.64 -1.62 2.31
CA HIS A 352 53.32 -0.67 3.24
C HIS A 352 54.17 0.44 2.58
N ALA A 353 53.72 1.68 2.74
CA ALA A 353 54.57 2.86 2.96
C ALA A 353 53.76 3.98 3.64
N ASP A 354 54.35 4.51 4.71
CA ASP A 354 53.90 5.60 5.60
C ASP A 354 53.85 6.99 4.94
N GLY A 355 53.08 7.91 5.55
CA GLY A 355 53.17 9.34 5.28
C GLY A 355 52.14 10.20 6.03
N SER A 356 52.49 10.62 7.24
CA SER A 356 51.75 11.53 8.14
C SER A 356 51.62 12.98 7.63
N ASN A 357 50.44 13.62 7.80
CA ASN A 357 50.23 14.78 8.71
C ASN A 357 48.92 15.57 8.44
N ASN A 358 48.10 15.65 9.49
CA ASN A 358 47.36 16.80 10.05
C ASN A 358 46.76 17.89 9.12
N THR A 359 45.42 18.06 9.15
CA THR A 359 44.72 19.21 9.79
C THR A 359 43.20 19.17 9.58
N THR A 360 42.52 19.70 10.59
CA THR A 360 41.08 19.88 10.82
C THR A 360 40.34 20.71 9.76
N ARG A 361 39.23 20.18 9.23
CA ARG A 361 38.05 20.98 8.88
C ARG A 361 36.79 20.12 8.86
N ALA A 362 35.77 20.57 9.59
CA ALA A 362 34.45 19.94 9.68
C ALA A 362 33.82 19.82 8.28
N ALA A 363 33.71 18.59 7.79
CA ALA A 363 32.97 18.28 6.58
C ALA A 363 31.56 17.81 6.98
N ASN A 364 30.56 18.59 6.60
CA ASN A 364 29.16 18.17 6.57
C ASN A 364 29.08 16.91 5.70
N ARG A 365 28.99 15.73 6.33
CA ARG A 365 28.77 14.46 5.62
C ARG A 365 27.29 14.38 5.28
N THR A 366 26.91 14.91 4.12
CA THR A 366 25.71 14.48 3.40
C THR A 366 25.89 12.99 3.11
N ARG A 367 25.20 12.13 3.86
CA ARG A 367 25.22 10.69 3.64
C ARG A 367 24.03 10.36 2.75
N THR A 368 24.28 10.36 1.44
CA THR A 368 23.34 9.84 0.46
C THR A 368 22.98 8.40 0.81
N CYS A 369 21.69 8.06 0.72
CA CYS A 369 21.21 6.69 0.69
C CYS A 369 21.94 5.97 -0.45
N THR A 370 23.04 5.27 -0.14
CA THR A 370 23.82 4.54 -1.12
C THR A 370 22.95 3.45 -1.71
N HIS A 371 22.84 3.45 -3.04
CA HIS A 371 22.18 2.46 -3.89
C HIS A 371 21.76 1.18 -3.16
N THR A 372 20.50 1.11 -2.73
CA THR A 372 19.80 -0.17 -2.71
C THR A 372 19.87 -0.69 -4.15
N PRO A 373 20.46 -1.87 -4.43
CA PRO A 373 20.65 -2.31 -5.80
C PRO A 373 19.26 -2.48 -6.43
N LEU A 374 18.90 -1.56 -7.32
CA LEU A 374 17.89 -1.81 -8.34
C LEU A 374 18.43 -3.01 -9.13
N LEU A 375 17.72 -4.13 -9.08
CA LEU A 375 18.07 -5.31 -9.87
C LEU A 375 18.24 -4.91 -11.34
N PRO A 376 19.28 -5.41 -12.04
CA PRO A 376 19.61 -4.94 -13.38
C PRO A 376 18.47 -5.25 -14.36
N ARG A 377 17.99 -4.20 -15.05
CA ARG A 377 17.12 -4.32 -16.22
C ARG A 377 17.94 -4.81 -17.41
N THR A 378 17.57 -5.96 -17.97
CA THR A 378 17.78 -6.24 -19.39
C THR A 378 16.40 -6.35 -20.01
N TYR A 379 15.93 -5.30 -20.67
CA TYR A 379 14.80 -5.43 -21.58
C TYR A 379 15.00 -4.51 -22.78
N ASP A 380 15.15 -5.15 -23.93
CA ASP A 380 15.29 -4.58 -25.26
C ASP A 380 13.95 -3.95 -25.68
N GLN A 381 13.98 -2.69 -26.09
CA GLN A 381 12.81 -1.91 -26.48
C GLN A 381 12.80 -1.72 -28.00
N THR A 382 11.97 -2.48 -28.70
CA THR A 382 11.60 -2.18 -30.09
C THR A 382 10.08 -2.16 -30.24
N GLY A 383 9.47 -0.96 -30.17
CA GLY A 383 8.05 -0.72 -30.44
C GLY A 383 7.60 0.68 -29.99
N PRO A 384 6.71 1.38 -30.72
CA PRO A 384 6.61 2.84 -30.64
C PRO A 384 5.81 3.32 -29.42
N ASN A 385 6.46 4.12 -28.57
CA ASN A 385 5.82 4.96 -27.55
C ASN A 385 4.96 6.07 -28.19
N PRO A 386 3.78 6.38 -27.62
CA PRO A 386 3.22 7.71 -27.67
C PRO A 386 3.35 8.45 -26.32
N PRO A 387 3.26 9.79 -26.34
CA PRO A 387 3.94 10.65 -25.36
C PRO A 387 3.08 11.00 -24.15
N TRP A 388 3.71 10.93 -22.98
CA TRP A 388 3.25 11.57 -21.75
C TRP A 388 3.17 13.10 -21.96
N LYS A 389 1.96 13.63 -22.14
CA LYS A 389 1.69 15.07 -22.01
C LYS A 389 1.76 15.44 -20.53
N GLY A 390 2.96 15.83 -20.11
CA GLY A 390 3.24 16.36 -18.78
C GLY A 390 4.48 17.25 -18.74
N ARG A 391 4.87 17.90 -19.85
CA ARG A 391 5.73 19.08 -19.78
C ARG A 391 4.85 20.32 -19.62
N GLY A 392 4.54 20.63 -18.36
CA GLY A 392 4.02 21.92 -17.94
C GLY A 392 5.06 22.58 -17.03
N LEU A 393 6.06 23.22 -17.65
CA LEU A 393 6.89 24.23 -17.00
C LEU A 393 5.94 25.39 -16.64
N CYS A 394 5.45 25.42 -15.40
CA CYS A 394 4.67 26.55 -14.90
C CYS A 394 5.66 27.65 -14.50
N ILE A 395 6.01 28.51 -15.46
CA ILE A 395 6.68 29.77 -15.19
C ILE A 395 5.64 30.68 -14.53
N TYR A 396 5.82 30.97 -13.25
CA TYR A 396 5.05 31.98 -12.54
C TYR A 396 5.50 33.35 -13.07
N LEU A 397 4.75 33.94 -13.99
CA LEU A 397 4.87 35.36 -14.32
C LEU A 397 3.78 36.12 -13.57
N ASP A 398 4.20 36.78 -12.50
CA ASP A 398 3.46 37.85 -11.83
C ASP A 398 3.28 39.00 -12.83
N GLN A 399 2.05 39.22 -13.28
CA GLN A 399 1.64 40.49 -13.88
C GLN A 399 0.25 40.88 -13.38
N ARG A 400 0.24 41.78 -12.40
CA ARG A 400 -0.91 42.63 -12.08
C ARG A 400 -1.34 43.39 -13.34
N ARG A 401 -2.60 43.22 -13.73
CA ARG A 401 -3.31 44.08 -14.67
C ARG A 401 -3.72 45.38 -13.97
N ALA A 402 -3.40 46.51 -14.56
CA ALA A 402 -4.30 47.67 -14.61
C ALA A 402 -4.06 48.43 -15.92
N MET A 403 -5.14 48.60 -16.67
CA MET A 403 -5.24 49.23 -17.99
C MET A 403 -4.97 50.73 -17.94
N ILE A 404 -4.54 51.32 -19.07
CA ILE A 404 -5.12 52.53 -19.72
C ILE A 404 -4.39 52.80 -21.05
N GLY A 405 -5.17 53.08 -22.11
CA GLY A 405 -4.83 53.94 -23.27
C GLY A 405 -3.91 53.33 -24.33
N SER A 406 -4.41 52.89 -25.48
CA SER A 406 -4.72 53.71 -26.67
C SER A 406 -3.49 54.17 -27.47
N GLU A 407 -3.46 53.69 -28.71
CA GLU A 407 -3.04 54.40 -29.93
C GLU A 407 -1.56 54.47 -30.37
N THR A 408 -1.40 53.93 -31.58
CA THR A 408 -0.67 54.47 -32.76
C THR A 408 0.78 54.10 -33.04
N PHE A 409 0.92 53.62 -34.29
CA PHE A 409 2.07 53.37 -35.17
C PHE A 409 2.90 52.08 -35.00
#